data_AF-A0AAJ1BPV6-F1
#
_entry.id   AF-A0AAJ1BPV6-F1
#
_cell.length_a   1.000
_cell.length_b   1.000
_cell.length_c   1.000
_cell.angle_alpha   90.00
_cell.angle_beta   90.00
_cell.angle_gamma   90.00
#
_symmetry.space_group_name_H-M   'P 1'
#
loop_
_entity.id
_entity.type
_entity.pdbx_description
1 polymer ?
#
loop_
_entity_poly.entity_id
_entity_poly.type
_entity_poly.pdbx_seq_one_letter_code
_entity_poly.pdbx_strand_id
1 'polypeptide(L)'
;MERVLEYLSEADTQVLARLRSAGEAWIVGGWVRDSIIGRPDTDDKPIDIATSLLPAEVKELFPRSLMVGEKYGTVVVRLDEGVVGEPSWEVTTLRSEGTYG
;
A
#
# COMPACT_ATOMS: atom_id res chain seq x y z
N MET A 1 17.07 -7.91 -6.92
CA MET A 1 15.68 -7.87 -6.43
C MET A 1 15.61 -8.29 -4.96
N GLU A 2 16.21 -9.41 -4.55
CA GLU A 2 16.18 -9.89 -3.16
C GLU A 2 16.63 -8.86 -2.11
N ARG A 3 17.71 -8.11 -2.37
CA ARG A 3 18.18 -7.04 -1.46
C ARG A 3 17.20 -5.89 -1.20
N VAL A 4 16.20 -5.69 -2.06
CA VAL A 4 15.23 -4.59 -1.91
C VAL A 4 14.16 -4.95 -0.87
N LEU A 5 13.85 -6.24 -0.72
CA LEU A 5 12.84 -6.70 0.24
C LEU A 5 13.34 -6.60 1.70
N GLU A 6 14.65 -6.50 1.90
CA GLU A 6 15.27 -6.29 3.22
C GLU A 6 14.88 -4.95 3.86
N TYR A 7 14.37 -4.00 3.07
CA TYR A 7 13.91 -2.69 3.55
C TYR A 7 12.45 -2.67 4.01
N LEU A 8 11.73 -3.79 3.89
CA LEU A 8 10.34 -3.87 4.33
C LEU A 8 10.27 -4.12 5.83
N SER A 9 9.41 -3.36 6.51
CA SER A 9 9.04 -3.66 7.88
C SER A 9 8.17 -4.92 7.95
N GLU A 10 8.04 -5.46 9.16
CA GLU A 10 7.10 -6.56 9.43
C GLU A 10 5.66 -6.13 9.10
N ALA A 11 5.29 -4.88 9.40
CA ALA A 11 3.97 -4.33 9.12
C ALA A 11 3.70 -4.21 7.61
N ASP A 12 4.69 -3.76 6.82
CA ASP A 12 4.58 -3.74 5.34
C ASP A 12 4.29 -5.14 4.80
N THR A 13 5.02 -6.13 5.30
CA THR A 13 4.88 -7.54 4.91
C THR A 13 3.50 -8.08 5.29
N GLN A 14 3.00 -7.73 6.48
CA GLN A 14 1.68 -8.13 6.95
C GLN A 14 0.56 -7.56 6.06
N VAL A 15 0.63 -6.27 5.71
CA VAL A 15 -0.35 -5.62 4.83
C VAL A 15 -0.34 -6.26 3.45
N LEU A 16 0.85 -6.44 2.86
CA LEU A 16 0.99 -7.10 1.56
C LEU A 16 0.47 -8.53 1.58
N ALA A 17 0.77 -9.31 2.62
CA ALA A 17 0.30 -10.69 2.75
C ALA A 17 -1.23 -10.76 2.87
N ARG A 18 -1.84 -9.87 3.64
CA ARG A 18 -3.30 -9.82 3.83
C ARG A 18 -4.04 -9.34 2.58
N LEU A 19 -3.47 -8.42 1.80
CA LEU A 19 -4.01 -8.08 0.47
C LEU A 19 -3.88 -9.27 -0.49
N ARG A 20 -2.72 -9.94 -0.49
CA ARG A 20 -2.43 -11.08 -1.37
C ARG A 20 -3.23 -12.35 -1.08
N SER A 21 -3.84 -12.46 0.09
CA SER A 21 -4.74 -13.57 0.40
C SER A 21 -6.11 -13.44 -0.28
N ALA A 22 -6.47 -12.25 -0.75
CA ALA A 22 -7.76 -11.96 -1.37
C ALA A 22 -7.65 -11.50 -2.84
N GLY A 23 -6.51 -10.95 -3.26
CA GLY A 23 -6.28 -10.48 -4.62
C GLY A 23 -4.79 -10.34 -4.94
N GLU A 24 -4.47 -9.62 -6.01
CA GLU A 24 -3.09 -9.31 -6.34
C GLU A 24 -2.69 -7.97 -5.73
N ALA A 25 -1.41 -7.86 -5.29
CA ALA A 25 -0.89 -6.62 -4.73
C ALA A 25 0.61 -6.45 -5.01
N TRP A 26 1.00 -5.22 -5.33
CA TRP A 26 2.35 -4.84 -5.71
C TRP A 26 2.78 -3.57 -5.00
N ILE A 27 4.06 -3.54 -4.64
CA ILE A 27 4.74 -2.31 -4.24
C ILE A 27 4.98 -1.51 -5.51
N VAL A 28 4.62 -0.22 -5.49
CA VAL A 28 4.73 0.67 -6.65
C VAL A 28 5.35 2.01 -6.26
N GLY A 29 5.50 2.89 -7.25
CA GLY A 29 5.84 4.29 -7.00
C GLY A 29 7.31 4.54 -6.64
N GLY A 30 7.53 5.65 -5.93
CA GLY A 30 8.86 6.17 -5.61
C GLY A 30 9.68 5.21 -4.77
N TRP A 31 9.03 4.48 -3.86
CA TRP A 31 9.70 3.52 -2.99
C TRP A 31 10.47 2.46 -3.80
N VAL A 32 9.88 1.91 -4.86
CA VAL A 32 10.55 0.92 -5.72
C VAL A 32 11.79 1.52 -6.39
N ARG A 33 11.66 2.73 -6.95
CA ARG A 33 12.79 3.45 -7.57
C ARG A 33 13.91 3.67 -6.56
N ASP A 34 13.58 4.18 -5.39
CA ASP A 34 14.51 4.64 -4.37
C ASP A 34 15.26 3.46 -3.72
N SER A 35 14.56 2.34 -3.49
CA SER A 35 15.20 1.10 -3.02
C SER A 35 16.11 0.46 -4.06
N ILE A 36 15.81 0.54 -5.36
CA ILE A 36 16.68 0.01 -6.42
C ILE A 36 18.00 0.79 -6.52
N ILE A 37 17.98 2.11 -6.32
CA ILE A 37 19.18 2.96 -6.37
C ILE A 37 19.94 3.00 -5.03
N GLY A 38 19.53 2.19 -4.04
CA GLY A 38 20.19 2.09 -2.73
C GLY A 38 19.99 3.31 -1.83
N ARG A 39 18.87 4.03 -2.00
CA ARG A 39 18.47 5.15 -1.15
C ARG A 39 17.04 4.94 -0.66
N PRO A 40 16.76 3.82 0.01
CA PRO A 40 15.40 3.53 0.42
C PRO A 40 14.99 4.58 1.47
N ASP A 41 13.87 5.25 1.23
CA ASP A 41 13.32 6.26 2.14
C ASP A 41 12.58 5.51 3.28
N THR A 42 13.33 4.75 4.08
CA THR A 42 12.80 3.73 5.01
C THR A 42 12.33 4.28 6.34
N ASP A 43 12.81 5.46 6.72
CA ASP A 43 12.77 5.83 8.13
C ASP A 43 11.40 6.35 8.56
N ASP A 44 10.58 6.88 7.64
CA ASP A 44 9.26 7.46 7.98
C ASP A 44 8.16 7.30 6.91
N LYS A 45 8.44 6.64 5.78
CA LYS A 45 7.46 6.54 4.68
C LYS A 45 7.08 5.10 4.34
N PRO A 46 5.84 4.68 4.66
CA PRO A 46 5.32 3.38 4.26
C PRO A 46 5.31 3.20 2.73
N ILE A 47 5.30 1.95 2.28
CA ILE A 47 5.19 1.62 0.86
C ILE A 47 3.86 2.05 0.25
N ASP A 48 3.89 2.47 -1.02
CA ASP A 48 2.68 2.64 -1.84
C ASP A 48 2.32 1.30 -2.48
N ILE A 49 1.04 0.92 -2.43
CA ILE A 49 0.56 -0.39 -2.88
C ILE A 49 -0.48 -0.24 -3.98
N ALA A 50 -0.27 -0.90 -5.11
CA ALA A 50 -1.32 -1.14 -6.10
C ALA A 50 -1.96 -2.51 -5.85
N THR A 51 -3.27 -2.65 -6.07
CA THR A 51 -3.98 -3.93 -5.89
C THR A 51 -5.08 -4.15 -6.92
N SER A 52 -5.40 -5.41 -7.22
CA SER A 52 -6.58 -5.77 -8.01
C SER A 52 -7.90 -5.58 -7.26
N LEU A 53 -7.85 -5.40 -5.92
CA LEU A 53 -9.02 -5.26 -5.07
C LEU A 53 -9.66 -3.87 -5.21
N LEU A 54 -10.99 -3.83 -5.10
CA LEU A 54 -11.78 -2.61 -5.01
C LEU A 54 -11.66 -2.00 -3.60
N PRO A 55 -11.89 -0.68 -3.45
CA PRO A 55 -11.84 -0.01 -2.15
C PRO A 55 -12.71 -0.68 -1.06
N ALA A 56 -13.90 -1.15 -1.42
CA ALA A 56 -14.79 -1.86 -0.50
C ALA A 56 -14.19 -3.18 0.01
N GLU A 57 -13.54 -3.96 -0.87
CA GLU A 57 -12.88 -5.21 -0.50
C GLU A 57 -11.67 -4.93 0.41
N VAL A 58 -10.90 -3.88 0.12
CA VAL A 58 -9.81 -3.42 1.00
C VAL A 58 -10.36 -3.01 2.36
N LYS A 59 -11.52 -2.35 2.42
CA LYS A 59 -12.17 -1.93 3.68
C LYS A 59 -12.66 -3.13 4.50
N GLU A 60 -13.16 -4.18 3.86
CA GLU A 60 -13.53 -5.43 4.53
C GLU A 60 -12.30 -6.13 5.12
N LEU A 61 -11.20 -6.17 4.36
CA LEU A 61 -9.94 -6.72 4.86
C LEU A 61 -9.34 -5.86 5.97
N PHE A 62 -9.48 -4.55 5.94
CA PHE A 62 -8.88 -3.65 6.93
C PHE A 62 -9.96 -2.70 7.49
N PRO A 63 -10.76 -3.13 8.47
CA PRO A 63 -11.91 -2.38 8.96
C PRO A 63 -11.60 -0.96 9.49
N ARG A 64 -10.36 -0.70 9.92
CA ARG A 64 -9.92 0.63 10.40
C ARG A 64 -9.46 1.58 9.30
N SER A 65 -9.50 1.17 8.04
CA SER A 65 -9.05 2.00 6.92
C SER A 65 -9.87 3.27 6.73
N LEU A 66 -9.24 4.32 6.22
CA LEU A 66 -9.92 5.57 5.89
C LEU A 66 -10.23 5.63 4.39
N MET A 67 -11.51 5.84 4.05
CA MET A 67 -12.01 5.86 2.67
C MET A 67 -11.89 7.24 2.00
N VAL A 68 -10.93 8.07 2.42
CA VAL A 68 -10.81 9.47 1.98
C VAL A 68 -10.47 9.62 0.49
N GLY A 69 -9.86 8.61 -0.12
CA GLY A 69 -9.46 8.59 -1.55
C GLY A 69 -10.31 7.68 -2.43
N GLU A 70 -11.41 7.13 -1.92
CA GLU A 70 -12.17 6.04 -2.58
C GLU A 70 -12.67 6.42 -3.97
N LYS A 71 -13.08 7.68 -4.18
CA LYS A 71 -13.49 8.21 -5.49
C LYS A 71 -12.41 8.03 -6.57
N TYR A 72 -11.15 8.03 -6.15
CA TYR A 72 -9.98 7.84 -7.01
C TYR A 72 -9.46 6.40 -6.96
N GLY A 73 -10.11 5.51 -6.21
CA GLY A 73 -9.71 4.13 -6.03
C GLY A 73 -8.66 3.92 -4.94
N THR A 74 -8.39 4.92 -4.09
CA THR A 74 -7.36 4.86 -3.04
C THR A 74 -7.98 4.74 -1.65
N VAL A 75 -7.43 3.85 -0.84
CA VAL A 75 -7.79 3.62 0.56
C VAL A 75 -6.54 3.80 1.42
N VAL A 76 -6.67 4.51 2.55
CA VAL A 76 -5.60 4.60 3.54
C VAL A 76 -5.77 3.45 4.52
N VAL A 77 -4.97 2.40 4.37
CA VAL A 77 -5.01 1.20 5.20
C VAL A 77 -4.36 1.44 6.55
N ARG A 78 -5.01 0.93 7.60
CA ARG A 78 -4.52 0.89 8.98
C ARG A 78 -4.72 -0.50 9.55
N LEU A 79 -3.73 -1.03 10.24
CA LEU A 79 -3.83 -2.32 10.92
C LEU A 79 -4.74 -2.22 12.14
N ASP A 80 -5.35 -3.34 12.50
CA ASP A 80 -6.38 -3.41 13.54
C ASP A 80 -5.81 -3.10 14.94
N GLU A 81 -4.56 -3.47 15.19
CA GLU A 81 -3.87 -3.32 16.47
C GLU A 81 -3.28 -1.91 16.71
N GLY A 82 -3.34 -1.01 15.72
CA GLY A 82 -2.53 0.21 15.75
C GLY A 82 -3.10 1.40 16.54
N VAL A 83 -2.24 2.15 17.23
CA VAL A 83 -2.59 3.41 17.91
C VAL A 83 -2.59 4.60 16.92
N VAL A 84 -3.24 5.72 17.27
CA VAL A 84 -3.11 6.97 16.51
C VAL A 84 -1.63 7.38 16.47
N GLY A 85 -1.05 7.46 15.27
CA GLY A 85 0.37 7.76 15.05
C GLY A 85 1.18 6.62 14.44
N GLU A 86 0.61 5.42 14.32
CA GLU A 86 1.21 4.30 13.60
C GLU A 86 1.18 4.46 12.08
N PRO A 87 2.06 3.73 11.35
CA PRO A 87 2.12 3.78 9.89
C PRO A 87 0.77 3.46 9.24
N SER A 88 0.54 4.08 8.09
CA SER A 88 -0.62 3.81 7.24
C SER A 88 -0.19 3.72 5.79
N TRP A 89 -0.85 2.87 5.03
CA TRP A 89 -0.48 2.56 3.65
C TRP A 89 -1.49 3.13 2.68
N GLU A 90 -1.02 3.76 1.61
CA GLU A 90 -1.87 4.10 0.48
C GLU A 90 -2.03 2.87 -0.41
N VAL A 91 -3.25 2.33 -0.46
CA VAL A 91 -3.60 1.17 -1.29
C VAL A 91 -4.53 1.65 -2.39
N THR A 92 -4.09 1.55 -3.65
CA THR A 92 -4.84 2.03 -4.82
C THR A 92 -5.21 0.87 -5.74
N THR A 93 -6.49 0.78 -6.09
CA THR A 93 -6.96 -0.20 -7.07
C THR A 93 -6.33 0.04 -8.45
N LEU A 94 -6.06 -1.02 -9.20
CA LEU A 94 -5.57 -0.90 -10.57
C LEU A 94 -6.55 -0.08 -11.41
N ARG A 95 -6.02 0.97 -12.05
CA ARG A 95 -6.79 1.90 -12.87
C ARG A 95 -5.95 2.44 -14.00
N SER A 96 -6.62 2.87 -15.05
CA SER A 96 -6.05 3.68 -16.12
C SER A 96 -6.77 5.01 -16.14
N GLU A 97 -6.05 6.12 -16.00
CA GLU A 97 -6.62 7.44 -16.25
C GLU A 97 -6.52 7.75 -17.75
N GLY A 98 -7.58 8.33 -18.31
CA GLY A 98 -7.64 8.71 -19.73
C GLY A 98 -6.82 9.96 -20.04
N THR A 99 -6.67 10.27 -21.33
CA THR A 99 -6.00 11.50 -21.80
C THR A 99 -6.67 12.75 -21.26
N TYR A 100 -5.85 13.73 -20.83
CA TYR A 100 -6.29 15.13 -20.78
C TYR A 100 -6.81 15.50 -22.17
N GLY A 101 -8.08 15.87 -22.26
CA GLY A 101 -8.71 16.31 -23.51
C GLY A 101 -8.08 17.59 -24.04
#